data_AF-A0A950ZKK4-F1
#
_entry.id   AF-A0A950ZKK4-F1
#
_cell.length_a   1.000
_cell.length_b   1.000
_cell.length_c   1.000
_cell.angle_alpha   90.00
_cell.angle_beta   90.00
_cell.angle_gamma   90.00
#
_symmetry.space_group_name_H-M   'P 1'
#
loop_
_entity.id
_entity.type
_entity.pdbx_description
1 polymer ?
#
loop_
_entity_poly.entity_id
_entity_poly.type
_entity_poly.pdbx_seq_one_letter_code
_entity_poly.pdbx_strand_id
1 'polypeptide(L)'
;MGDTFVSRLGPAEDEPFAAIDDPAEGAPRERPAPATPIEELRFVALDCETTGQSPHHLVELGAVAFTVDRHLMSFETLVHSNDRINPYARRIHGIGPETLHGAPPVSRVVSRFRRFVEGSVLVEHTTDAFDTRLITRTVGSDH
;
A
#
# COMPACT_ATOMS: atom_id res chain seq x y z
N MET A 1 6.81 -2.79 26.87
CA MET A 1 5.80 -3.58 26.15
C MET A 1 5.35 -2.67 25.02
N GLY A 2 5.91 -2.86 23.83
CA GLY A 2 5.62 -1.99 22.69
C GLY A 2 4.20 -2.29 22.20
N ASP A 3 3.43 -1.24 21.98
CA ASP A 3 2.08 -1.34 21.43
C ASP A 3 2.10 -2.25 20.20
N THR A 4 1.30 -3.30 20.26
CA THR A 4 1.15 -4.26 19.16
C THR A 4 0.26 -3.58 18.13
N PHE A 5 0.82 -3.09 17.02
CA PHE A 5 0.00 -2.78 15.84
C PHE A 5 -0.65 -4.12 15.43
N VAL A 6 -1.99 -4.22 15.35
CA VAL A 6 -2.78 -3.66 14.24
C VAL A 6 -4.15 -3.10 14.68
N SER A 7 -4.50 -1.93 14.13
CA SER A 7 -5.78 -1.60 13.47
C SER A 7 -5.46 -0.37 12.58
N ARG A 8 -5.81 -0.31 11.29
CA ARG A 8 -7.09 -0.73 10.70
C ARG A 8 -7.04 -0.97 9.17
N LEU A 9 -7.38 -2.19 8.75
CA LEU A 9 -7.63 -2.63 7.37
C LEU A 9 -8.97 -2.13 6.77
N GLY A 10 -9.33 -0.87 6.95
CA GLY A 10 -10.62 -0.28 6.59
C GLY A 10 -10.79 1.18 7.05
N PRO A 11 -11.90 1.86 6.73
CA PRO A 11 -12.04 3.33 6.92
C PRO A 11 -12.22 3.75 8.37
N ALA A 12 -11.30 4.48 9.01
CA ALA A 12 -11.36 4.89 10.43
C ALA A 12 -12.75 5.36 10.93
N GLU A 13 -13.54 6.03 10.09
CA GLU A 13 -14.96 6.36 10.30
C GLU A 13 -15.74 6.36 8.96
N ASP A 14 -16.42 7.46 8.60
CA ASP A 14 -17.04 7.69 7.28
C ASP A 14 -16.02 8.21 6.24
N GLU A 15 -14.72 7.99 6.47
CA GLU A 15 -13.70 8.43 5.52
C GLU A 15 -13.81 7.68 4.19
N PRO A 16 -13.54 8.33 3.05
CA PRO A 16 -13.53 7.64 1.78
C PRO A 16 -12.47 6.55 1.77
N PHE A 17 -12.87 5.33 1.40
CA PHE A 17 -11.98 4.17 1.38
C PHE A 17 -12.19 3.36 0.11
N ALA A 18 -11.08 3.04 -0.53
CA ALA A 18 -10.99 2.23 -1.72
C ALA A 18 -10.96 0.75 -1.33
N ALA A 19 -11.99 -0.01 -1.67
CA ALA A 19 -11.96 -1.46 -1.56
C ALA A 19 -11.17 -2.10 -2.71
N ILE A 20 -10.69 -3.32 -2.46
CA ILE A 20 -9.98 -4.13 -3.46
C ILE A 20 -10.83 -4.41 -4.72
N ASP A 21 -12.15 -4.47 -4.55
CA ASP A 21 -13.15 -4.78 -5.57
C ASP A 21 -13.78 -3.56 -6.23
N ASP A 22 -13.39 -2.35 -5.82
CA ASP A 22 -14.00 -1.15 -6.38
C ASP A 22 -13.71 -1.01 -7.88
N PRO A 23 -14.69 -0.47 -8.64
CA PRO A 23 -14.50 -0.16 -10.04
C PRO A 23 -13.39 0.87 -10.24
N ALA A 24 -12.92 1.03 -11.48
CA ALA A 24 -11.92 2.04 -11.77
C ALA A 24 -12.53 3.42 -11.54
N GLU A 25 -11.85 4.24 -10.74
CA GLU A 25 -12.31 5.58 -10.44
C GLU A 25 -11.95 6.54 -11.58
N GLY A 26 -12.97 7.16 -12.16
CA GLY A 26 -12.82 8.30 -13.05
C GLY A 26 -12.06 8.01 -14.36
N ALA A 27 -11.75 9.09 -15.08
CA ALA A 27 -10.86 9.02 -16.23
C ALA A 27 -9.40 8.90 -15.76
N PRO A 28 -8.51 8.25 -16.56
CA PRO A 28 -7.08 8.19 -16.27
C PRO A 28 -6.53 9.58 -15.97
N ARG A 29 -5.74 9.69 -14.90
CA ARG A 29 -5.06 10.94 -14.54
C ARG A 29 -3.70 10.98 -15.22
N GLU A 30 -3.41 12.08 -15.92
CA GLU A 30 -2.08 12.28 -16.48
C GLU A 30 -1.03 12.41 -15.38
N ARG A 31 0.19 11.96 -15.68
CA ARG A 31 1.32 12.13 -14.76
C ARG A 31 1.64 13.62 -14.66
N PRO A 32 1.76 14.19 -13.46
CA PRO A 32 2.10 15.60 -13.30
C PRO A 32 3.48 15.91 -13.88
N ALA A 33 3.60 17.09 -14.49
CA ALA A 33 4.86 17.61 -14.98
C ALA A 33 5.66 18.22 -13.82
N PRO A 34 6.99 18.36 -13.93
CA PRO A 34 7.79 19.01 -12.89
C PRO A 34 7.37 20.45 -12.55
N ALA A 35 6.67 21.13 -13.46
CA ALA A 35 6.18 22.50 -13.28
C ALA A 35 4.71 22.57 -12.81
N THR A 36 4.05 21.43 -12.60
CA THR A 36 2.67 21.41 -12.09
C THR A 36 2.63 22.06 -10.70
N PRO A 37 1.76 23.07 -10.46
CA PRO A 37 1.61 23.69 -9.15
C PRO A 37 1.26 22.66 -8.07
N ILE A 38 1.79 22.82 -6.85
CA ILE A 38 1.63 21.85 -5.78
C ILE A 38 0.16 21.69 -5.36
N GLU A 39 -0.62 22.75 -5.52
CA GLU A 39 -2.06 22.83 -5.25
C GLU A 39 -2.89 22.00 -6.26
N GLU A 40 -2.33 21.70 -7.43
CA GLU A 40 -2.93 20.85 -8.46
C GLU A 40 -2.50 19.38 -8.32
N LEU A 41 -1.55 19.07 -7.43
CA LEU A 41 -1.04 17.71 -7.25
C LEU A 41 -1.94 16.88 -6.33
N ARG A 42 -2.12 15.62 -6.74
CA ARG A 42 -2.57 14.53 -5.86
C ARG A 42 -1.34 13.76 -5.39
N PHE A 43 -1.23 13.59 -4.08
CA PHE A 43 -0.21 12.79 -3.43
C PHE A 43 -0.79 11.45 -3.01
N VAL A 44 0.06 10.42 -2.99
CA VAL A 44 -0.22 9.16 -2.31
C VAL A 44 0.95 8.83 -1.39
N ALA A 45 0.69 8.84 -0.09
CA ALA A 45 1.60 8.23 0.87
C ALA A 45 1.40 6.72 0.85
N LEU A 46 2.48 5.93 0.84
CA LEU A 46 2.42 4.47 0.93
C LEU A 46 3.32 3.94 2.04
N ASP A 47 2.91 2.80 2.58
CA ASP A 47 3.66 2.01 3.55
C ASP A 47 3.40 0.51 3.29
N CYS A 48 4.39 -0.34 3.55
CA CYS A 48 4.33 -1.77 3.27
C CYS A 48 4.96 -2.58 4.39
N GLU A 49 4.26 -3.63 4.82
CA GLU A 49 4.84 -4.62 5.71
C GLU A 49 5.32 -5.85 4.95
N THR A 50 6.39 -6.47 5.42
CA THR A 50 7.00 -7.63 4.77
C THR A 50 7.17 -8.81 5.69
N THR A 51 7.44 -9.99 5.13
CA THR A 51 7.87 -11.18 5.87
C THR A 51 9.11 -10.94 6.76
N GLY A 52 9.85 -9.85 6.56
CA GLY A 52 10.99 -9.46 7.41
C GLY A 52 12.23 -10.35 7.24
N GLN A 53 12.31 -11.11 6.16
CA GLN A 53 13.45 -11.94 5.80
C GLN A 53 13.67 -11.88 4.29
N SER A 54 14.91 -12.00 3.84
CA SER A 54 15.23 -11.99 2.41
C SER A 54 14.99 -13.37 1.75
N PRO A 55 14.36 -13.42 0.56
CA PRO A 55 13.74 -12.30 -0.15
C PRO A 55 12.49 -11.77 0.58
N HIS A 56 12.36 -10.44 0.66
CA HIS A 56 11.24 -9.78 1.30
C HIS A 56 9.98 -9.93 0.45
N HIS A 57 8.92 -10.49 1.03
CA HIS A 57 7.62 -10.59 0.38
C HIS A 57 6.60 -9.73 1.13
N LEU A 58 5.73 -9.07 0.37
CA LEU A 58 4.68 -8.17 0.85
C LEU A 58 3.62 -8.95 1.64
N VAL A 59 3.25 -8.46 2.82
CA VAL A 59 2.17 -9.03 3.65
C VAL A 59 1.06 -8.03 3.96
N GLU A 60 1.32 -6.73 3.76
CA GLU A 60 0.33 -5.65 3.85
C GLU A 60 0.75 -4.48 2.97
N LEU A 61 -0.23 -3.77 2.42
CA LEU A 61 -0.03 -2.50 1.70
C LEU A 61 -1.07 -1.49 2.20
N GLY A 62 -0.58 -0.38 2.76
CA GLY A 62 -1.37 0.79 3.12
C GLY A 62 -1.05 1.99 2.21
N ALA A 63 -2.06 2.76 1.85
CA ALA A 63 -1.92 3.95 1.03
C ALA A 63 -2.99 5.01 1.32
N VAL A 64 -2.59 6.27 1.33
CA VAL A 64 -3.49 7.41 1.54
C VAL A 64 -3.31 8.43 0.43
N ALA A 65 -4.39 8.72 -0.28
CA ALA A 65 -4.47 9.78 -1.27
C ALA A 65 -4.91 11.10 -0.62
N PHE A 66 -4.19 12.18 -0.93
CA PHE A 66 -4.47 13.51 -0.39
C PHE A 66 -4.01 14.61 -1.36
N THR A 67 -4.55 15.81 -1.18
CA THR A 67 -4.01 17.06 -1.72
C THR A 67 -3.38 17.85 -0.57
N VAL A 68 -2.72 18.98 -0.87
CA VAL A 68 -2.12 19.84 0.17
C VAL A 68 -3.12 20.32 1.23
N ASP A 69 -4.41 20.36 0.89
CA ASP A 69 -5.48 20.90 1.73
C ASP A 69 -6.39 19.84 2.38
N ARG A 70 -6.40 18.59 1.89
CA ARG A 70 -7.35 17.58 2.40
C ARG A 70 -6.96 16.12 2.10
N HIS A 71 -7.47 15.25 2.96
CA HIS A 71 -7.60 13.81 2.66
C HIS A 71 -8.60 13.58 1.54
N LEU A 72 -8.31 12.61 0.67
CA LEU A 72 -9.20 12.21 -0.42
C LEU A 72 -9.73 10.79 -0.22
N MET A 73 -8.84 9.83 0.04
CA MET A 73 -9.19 8.42 0.12
C MET A 73 -8.07 7.58 0.73
N SER A 74 -8.43 6.55 1.48
CA SER A 74 -7.50 5.53 2.00
C SER A 74 -7.66 4.21 1.24
N PHE A 75 -6.59 3.43 1.11
CA PHE A 75 -6.58 2.06 0.58
C PHE A 75 -5.67 1.22 1.48
N GLU A 76 -6.18 0.11 2.01
CA GLU A 76 -5.39 -0.78 2.86
C GLU A 76 -5.83 -2.22 2.65
N THR A 77 -4.87 -3.14 2.56
CA THR A 77 -5.16 -4.57 2.46
C THR A 77 -3.99 -5.41 2.93
N LEU A 78 -4.31 -6.53 3.57
CA LEU A 78 -3.38 -7.64 3.71
C LEU A 78 -3.10 -8.27 2.35
N VAL A 79 -1.97 -8.98 2.28
CA VAL A 79 -1.52 -9.71 1.10
C VAL A 79 -1.29 -11.15 1.47
N HIS A 80 -1.93 -12.06 0.75
CA HIS A 80 -1.73 -13.49 0.99
C HIS A 80 -0.27 -13.89 0.74
N SER A 81 0.32 -14.57 1.72
CA SER A 81 1.61 -15.22 1.63
C SER A 81 1.58 -16.53 2.43
N ASN A 82 2.27 -17.56 1.91
CA ASN A 82 2.51 -18.82 2.61
C ASN A 82 3.93 -18.89 3.20
N ASP A 83 4.68 -17.78 3.11
CA ASP A 83 6.06 -17.74 3.58
C ASP A 83 6.14 -17.63 5.10
N ARG A 84 7.28 -18.04 5.62
CA ARG A 84 7.58 -17.85 7.03
C ARG A 84 7.78 -16.36 7.32
N ILE A 85 7.01 -15.84 8.28
CA ILE A 85 7.20 -14.49 8.81
C ILE A 85 8.29 -14.52 9.87
N ASN A 86 9.26 -13.62 9.75
CA ASN A 86 10.31 -13.41 10.73
C ASN A 86 9.68 -13.03 12.08
N PRO A 87 10.01 -13.72 13.19
CA PRO A 87 9.45 -13.39 14.51
C PRO A 87 9.67 -11.94 14.96
N TYR A 88 10.76 -11.30 14.50
CA TYR A 88 11.01 -9.88 14.76
C TYR A 88 10.00 -8.99 14.03
N ALA A 89 9.75 -9.24 12.74
CA ALA A 89 8.77 -8.50 11.95
C ALA A 89 7.35 -8.69 12.49
N ARG A 90 6.96 -9.95 12.77
CA ARG A 90 5.68 -10.25 13.43
C ARG A 90 5.49 -9.52 14.75
N ARG A 91 6.55 -9.32 15.53
CA ARG A 91 6.48 -8.56 16.79
C ARG A 91 6.26 -7.06 16.56
N ILE A 92 6.69 -6.53 15.42
CA ILE A 92 6.51 -5.12 15.05
C ILE A 92 5.10 -4.90 14.50
N HIS A 93 4.75 -5.60 13.42
CA HIS A 93 3.52 -5.34 12.66
C HIS A 93 2.33 -6.23 13.07
N GLY A 94 2.53 -7.24 13.93
CA GLY A 94 1.46 -8.14 14.41
C GLY A 94 0.95 -9.19 13.41
N ILE A 95 1.15 -9.00 12.11
CA ILE A 95 0.72 -9.93 11.05
C ILE A 95 1.32 -11.34 11.21
N GLY A 96 0.44 -12.34 11.25
CA GLY A 96 0.75 -13.76 11.29
C GLY A 96 0.06 -14.54 10.17
N PRO A 97 0.42 -15.81 9.93
CA PRO A 97 -0.27 -16.67 8.96
C PRO A 97 -1.79 -16.74 9.14
N GLU A 98 -2.25 -16.64 10.39
CA GLU A 98 -3.66 -16.60 10.75
C GLU A 98 -4.41 -15.39 10.16
N THR A 99 -3.76 -14.22 10.08
CA THR A 99 -4.35 -12.98 9.56
C THR A 99 -4.29 -12.93 8.03
N LEU A 100 -3.30 -13.60 7.43
CA LEU A 100 -3.13 -13.66 5.96
C LEU A 100 -4.04 -14.68 5.27
N HIS A 101 -4.78 -15.48 6.03
CA HIS A 101 -5.71 -16.44 5.49
C HIS A 101 -6.89 -15.73 4.81
N GLY A 102 -7.12 -16.02 3.52
CA GLY A 102 -8.20 -15.40 2.73
C GLY A 102 -7.89 -13.99 2.21
N ALA A 103 -6.71 -13.44 2.50
CA ALA A 103 -6.24 -12.20 1.90
C ALA A 103 -6.11 -12.32 0.36
N PRO A 104 -6.21 -11.23 -0.40
CA PRO A 104 -6.01 -11.26 -1.84
C PRO A 104 -4.58 -11.66 -2.21
N PRO A 105 -4.38 -12.32 -3.38
CA PRO A 105 -3.05 -12.59 -3.89
C PRO A 105 -2.35 -11.28 -4.28
N VAL A 106 -1.02 -11.28 -4.19
CA VAL A 106 -0.21 -10.07 -4.40
C VAL A 106 -0.42 -9.40 -5.76
N SER A 107 -0.63 -10.17 -6.83
CA SER A 107 -0.89 -9.65 -8.17
C SER A 107 -2.18 -8.81 -8.25
N ARG A 108 -3.21 -9.20 -7.48
CA ARG A 108 -4.47 -8.45 -7.37
C ARG A 108 -4.28 -7.16 -6.59
N VAL A 109 -3.54 -7.22 -5.50
CA VAL A 109 -3.23 -6.04 -4.65
C VAL A 109 -2.44 -5.00 -5.45
N VAL A 110 -1.37 -5.43 -6.12
CA VAL A 110 -0.53 -4.53 -6.94
C VAL A 110 -1.31 -3.93 -8.10
N SER A 111 -2.16 -4.73 -8.76
CA SER A 111 -3.04 -4.23 -9.84
C SER A 111 -4.02 -3.16 -9.34
N ARG A 112 -4.61 -3.35 -8.15
CA ARG A 112 -5.49 -2.36 -7.54
C ARG A 112 -4.74 -1.11 -7.11
N PHE A 113 -3.56 -1.27 -6.51
CA PHE A 113 -2.72 -0.17 -6.05
C PHE A 113 -2.27 0.72 -7.22
N ARG A 114 -1.87 0.12 -8.36
CA ARG A 114 -1.52 0.86 -9.58
C ARG A 114 -2.63 1.80 -10.05
N ARG A 115 -3.87 1.33 -10.02
CA ARG A 115 -5.05 2.15 -10.32
C ARG A 115 -5.26 3.23 -9.27
N PHE A 116 -5.05 2.92 -7.99
CA PHE A 116 -5.18 3.89 -6.91
C PHE A 116 -4.20 5.07 -7.05
N VAL A 117 -2.96 4.82 -7.47
CA VAL A 117 -1.90 5.84 -7.55
C VAL A 117 -1.79 6.54 -8.90
N GLU A 118 -2.62 6.18 -9.87
CA GLU A 118 -2.53 6.74 -11.22
C GLU A 118 -2.58 8.28 -11.21
N GLY A 119 -1.66 8.91 -11.96
CA GLY A 119 -1.47 10.36 -12.03
C GLY A 119 -1.13 11.05 -10.70
N SER A 120 -0.60 10.33 -9.71
CA SER A 120 -0.28 10.87 -8.39
C SER A 120 1.24 10.92 -8.14
N VAL A 121 1.66 11.80 -7.24
CA VAL A 121 3.03 11.83 -6.71
C VAL A 121 3.11 10.87 -5.53
N LEU A 122 4.02 9.89 -5.58
CA LEU A 122 4.24 8.95 -4.48
C LEU A 122 5.11 9.56 -3.38
N VAL A 123 4.78 9.25 -2.14
CA VAL A 123 5.50 9.69 -0.94
C VAL A 123 5.73 8.47 -0.05
N GLU A 124 6.97 8.20 0.32
CA GLU A 124 7.34 7.12 1.25
C GLU A 124 8.40 7.64 2.24
N HIS A 125 8.45 7.05 3.44
CA HIS A 125 9.32 7.53 4.52
C HIS A 125 10.73 6.91 4.48
N THR A 126 11.02 6.03 3.52
CA THR A 126 12.30 5.31 3.43
C THR A 126 13.31 6.07 2.57
N THR A 127 14.56 6.18 3.04
CA THR A 127 15.62 6.96 2.37
C THR A 127 16.14 6.32 1.07
N ASP A 128 15.87 5.04 0.86
CA ASP A 128 16.29 4.26 -0.32
C ASP A 128 15.12 3.82 -1.22
N ALA A 129 13.94 4.39 -1.01
CA ALA A 129 12.71 4.08 -1.74
C ALA A 129 12.33 2.59 -1.67
N PHE A 130 12.39 2.01 -0.46
CA PHE A 130 12.21 0.58 -0.23
C PHE A 130 10.84 0.09 -0.71
N ASP A 131 9.75 0.78 -0.37
CA ASP A 131 8.37 0.35 -0.63
C ASP A 131 8.08 0.36 -2.12
N THR A 132 8.43 1.44 -2.82
CA THR A 132 8.34 1.54 -4.28
C THR A 132 9.15 0.45 -4.98
N ARG A 133 10.37 0.14 -4.50
CA ARG A 133 11.20 -0.93 -5.06
C ARG A 133 10.62 -2.31 -4.82
N LEU A 134 10.07 -2.56 -3.63
CA LEU A 134 9.41 -3.82 -3.28
C LEU A 134 8.25 -4.08 -4.23
N ILE A 135 7.33 -3.11 -4.37
CA ILE A 135 6.17 -3.20 -5.27
C ILE A 135 6.64 -3.42 -6.73
N THR A 136 7.67 -2.70 -7.18
CA THR A 136 8.21 -2.85 -8.53
C THR A 136 8.76 -4.27 -8.79
N ARG A 137 9.45 -4.87 -7.82
CA ARG A 137 9.97 -6.25 -7.94
C ARG A 137 8.86 -7.29 -7.97
N THR A 138 7.81 -7.07 -7.20
CA THR A 138 6.63 -7.93 -7.20
C THR A 138 5.97 -8.00 -8.58
N VAL A 139 5.93 -6.88 -9.31
CA VAL A 139 5.45 -6.86 -10.71
C VAL A 139 6.36 -7.65 -11.65
N GLY A 140 7.68 -7.52 -11.48
CA GLY A 140 8.67 -8.09 -12.40
C GLY A 140 8.82 -9.62 -12.32
N SER A 141 8.15 -10.28 -11.37
CA SER A 141 8.27 -11.72 -11.12
C SER A 141 7.17 -12.56 -11.81
N ASP A 142 6.22 -11.92 -12.49
CA ASP A 142 5.15 -12.59 -13.28
C ASP A 142 5.63 -12.99 -14.71
N HIS A 143 6.88 -13.45 -14.87
CA HIS A 143 7.39 -14.04 -16.13
C HIS A 143 7.91 -15.46 -15.90
#